data_AF-A0A965P851-F1
#
_entry.id   AF-A0A965P851-F1
#
_cell.length_a   1.000
_cell.length_b   1.000
_cell.length_c   1.000
_cell.angle_alpha   90.00
_cell.angle_beta   90.00
_cell.angle_gamma   90.00
#
_symmetry.space_group_name_H-M   'P 1'
#
loop_
_entity.id
_entity.type
_entity.pdbx_description
1 polymer ?
#
loop_
_entity_poly.entity_id
_entity_poly.type
_entity_poly.pdbx_seq_one_letter_code
_entity_poly.pdbx_strand_id
1 'polypeptide(L)'
;MTAISDLALGSYEAAALMGVHFTRAARMYQSGKIDGRECLPSQNAGSARTFLVYSARSCNDDFLNYDRTQVGRPRAWVHLRDEALKRLAKTKPAIAYDDAIGIGDAAKLLKVHHTNVYKLIEAGKIIARCPWNPRKGGARILIVSRSSCEANRREVAALESVGKKRGRKRYA
;
A
#
# COMPACT_ATOMS: atom_id res chain seq x y z
N MET A 1 14.51 11.51 -18.31
CA MET A 1 14.11 10.41 -17.39
C MET A 1 12.67 10.66 -16.99
N THR A 2 11.77 9.71 -17.22
CA THR A 2 10.33 9.87 -16.92
C THR A 2 10.14 9.89 -15.41
N ALA A 3 9.65 10.99 -14.86
CA ALA A 3 9.29 11.07 -13.45
C ALA A 3 8.19 10.03 -13.17
N ILE A 4 8.46 9.07 -12.29
CA ILE A 4 7.44 8.15 -11.80
C ILE A 4 6.59 8.89 -10.78
N SER A 5 5.26 8.76 -10.86
CA SER A 5 4.39 9.27 -9.81
C SER A 5 4.70 8.55 -8.49
N ASP A 6 4.61 9.26 -7.36
CA ASP A 6 4.94 8.68 -6.05
C ASP A 6 3.80 7.80 -5.53
N LEU A 7 3.71 6.60 -6.10
CA LEU A 7 2.72 5.58 -5.77
C LEU A 7 3.12 4.80 -4.53
N ALA A 8 2.11 4.34 -3.81
CA ALA A 8 2.26 3.42 -2.69
C ALA A 8 2.57 2.01 -3.18
N LEU A 9 3.72 1.46 -2.77
CA LEU A 9 4.19 0.14 -3.18
C LEU A 9 4.10 -0.90 -2.06
N GLY A 10 3.80 -2.15 -2.42
CA GLY A 10 4.06 -3.30 -1.56
C GLY A 10 5.52 -3.77 -1.64
N SER A 11 5.95 -4.64 -0.73
CA SER A 11 7.35 -5.10 -0.65
C SER A 11 7.91 -5.71 -1.93
N TYR A 12 7.10 -6.46 -2.69
CA TYR A 12 7.53 -7.07 -3.95
C TYR A 12 7.68 -6.04 -5.06
N GLU A 13 6.75 -5.10 -5.19
CA GLU A 13 6.84 -4.00 -6.15
C GLU A 13 8.05 -3.12 -5.84
N ALA A 14 8.26 -2.75 -4.57
CA ALA A 14 9.41 -1.97 -4.13
C ALA A 14 10.73 -2.68 -4.46
N ALA A 15 10.82 -3.97 -4.14
CA ALA A 15 12.01 -4.76 -4.42
C ALA A 15 12.29 -4.93 -5.91
N ALA A 16 11.24 -5.21 -6.72
CA ALA A 16 11.38 -5.30 -8.17
C ALA A 16 11.78 -3.97 -8.79
N LEU A 17 11.20 -2.85 -8.32
CA LEU A 17 11.58 -1.52 -8.76
C LEU A 17 13.05 -1.25 -8.42
N MET A 18 13.49 -1.56 -7.21
CA MET A 18 14.91 -1.43 -6.84
C MET A 18 15.81 -2.51 -7.48
N GLY A 19 15.29 -3.58 -8.06
CA GLY A 19 16.10 -4.71 -8.52
C GLY A 19 16.76 -5.54 -7.39
N VAL A 20 16.22 -5.52 -6.17
CA VAL A 20 16.75 -6.24 -5.00
C VAL A 20 15.85 -7.42 -4.61
N HIS A 21 16.34 -8.28 -3.70
CA HIS A 21 15.52 -9.36 -3.13
C HIS A 21 14.35 -8.80 -2.30
N PHE A 22 13.18 -9.46 -2.30
CA PHE A 22 11.93 -8.97 -1.68
C PHE A 22 12.02 -8.63 -0.18
N THR A 23 12.97 -9.22 0.54
CA THR A 23 13.21 -8.91 1.97
C THR A 23 14.09 -7.69 2.20
N ARG A 24 14.78 -7.18 1.16
CA ARG A 24 15.72 -6.06 1.28
C ARG A 24 15.03 -4.72 1.48
N ALA A 25 13.85 -4.51 0.90
CA ALA A 25 13.09 -3.26 1.05
C ALA A 25 12.86 -2.92 2.54
N ALA A 26 12.43 -3.91 3.34
CA ALA A 26 12.22 -3.71 4.78
C ALA A 26 13.51 -3.31 5.51
N ARG A 27 14.64 -3.95 5.19
CA ARG A 27 15.95 -3.61 5.79
C ARG A 27 16.44 -2.23 5.38
N MET A 28 16.21 -1.84 4.13
CA MET A 28 16.58 -0.52 3.62
C MET A 28 15.72 0.59 4.22
N TYR A 29 14.44 0.33 4.46
CA TYR A 29 13.58 1.22 5.23
C TYR A 29 14.08 1.38 6.67
N GLN A 30 14.36 0.27 7.35
CA GLN A 30 14.88 0.28 8.73
C GLN A 30 16.22 1.04 8.86
N SER A 31 17.05 1.02 7.82
CA SER A 31 18.30 1.78 7.78
C SER A 31 18.14 3.23 7.27
N GLY A 32 16.92 3.71 7.05
CA GLY A 32 16.64 5.07 6.54
C GLY A 32 17.08 5.32 5.10
N LYS A 33 17.33 4.25 4.32
CA LYS A 33 17.82 4.37 2.94
C LYS A 33 16.71 4.64 1.92
N ILE A 34 15.49 4.21 2.23
CA ILE A 34 14.30 4.46 1.41
C ILE A 34 13.13 4.85 2.31
N ASP A 35 12.18 5.56 1.73
CA ASP A 35 10.97 5.98 2.42
C ASP A 35 9.96 4.84 2.47
N GLY A 36 9.43 4.62 3.68
CA GLY A 36 8.44 3.60 3.97
C GLY A 36 7.59 4.01 5.17
N ARG A 37 6.44 3.36 5.32
CA ARG A 37 5.56 3.54 6.47
C ARG A 37 5.06 2.20 6.96
N GLU A 38 5.06 2.05 8.27
CA GLU A 38 4.40 0.93 8.93
C GLU A 38 2.89 1.18 8.98
N CYS A 39 2.14 0.16 8.57
CA CYS A 39 0.70 0.12 8.64
C CYS A 39 0.25 -0.90 9.68
N LEU A 40 -0.83 -0.57 10.38
CA LEU A 40 -1.37 -1.43 11.42
C LEU A 40 -1.82 -2.77 10.82
N PRO A 41 -1.49 -3.90 11.49
CA PRO A 41 -1.94 -5.21 11.05
C PRO A 41 -3.47 -5.29 11.08
N SER A 42 -4.04 -6.07 10.16
CA SER A 42 -5.42 -6.54 10.30
C SER A 42 -5.49 -7.52 11.48
N GLN A 43 -6.40 -7.33 12.43
CA GLN A 43 -6.47 -8.12 13.67
C GLN A 43 -6.68 -9.63 13.44
N ASN A 44 -7.08 -10.06 12.24
CA ASN A 44 -7.24 -11.48 11.88
C ASN A 44 -6.03 -12.11 11.18
N ALA A 45 -4.95 -11.38 10.91
CA ALA A 45 -3.72 -12.04 10.49
C ALA A 45 -3.14 -12.71 11.74
N GLY A 46 -3.13 -14.04 11.82
CA GLY A 46 -2.58 -14.85 12.93
C GLY A 46 -1.10 -14.59 13.27
N SER A 47 -0.49 -13.57 12.66
CA SER A 47 0.67 -12.88 13.20
C SER A 47 0.41 -11.37 13.14
N ALA A 48 0.66 -10.66 14.24
CA ALA A 48 0.67 -9.20 14.35
C ALA A 48 1.77 -8.51 13.50
N ARG A 49 2.08 -9.05 12.32
CA ARG A 49 3.13 -8.54 11.45
C ARG A 49 2.63 -7.25 10.81
N THR A 50 3.29 -6.17 11.18
CA THR A 50 3.17 -4.87 10.52
C THR A 50 3.41 -5.04 9.02
N PHE A 51 2.62 -4.30 8.25
CA PHE A 51 2.78 -4.23 6.80
C PHE A 51 3.51 -2.93 6.46
N LEU A 52 4.47 -3.00 5.54
CA LEU A 52 5.22 -1.82 5.07
C LEU A 52 4.71 -1.39 3.69
N VAL A 53 4.38 -0.11 3.58
CA VAL A 53 4.14 0.57 2.30
C VAL A 53 5.34 1.46 1.98
N TYR A 54 5.83 1.41 0.75
CA TYR A 54 7.02 2.16 0.31
C TYR A 54 6.67 3.23 -0.73
N SER A 55 7.47 4.28 -0.79
CA SER A 55 7.40 5.31 -1.83
C SER A 55 7.99 4.78 -3.15
N ALA A 56 7.23 4.88 -4.24
CA ALA A 56 7.73 4.52 -5.56
C ALA A 56 8.87 5.45 -6.01
N ARG A 57 8.79 6.74 -5.68
CA ARG A 57 9.83 7.72 -5.99
C ARG A 57 11.14 7.35 -5.28
N SER A 58 11.10 7.15 -3.96
CA SER A 58 12.28 6.80 -3.15
C SER A 58 12.95 5.50 -3.61
N CYS A 59 12.14 4.47 -3.92
CA CYS A 59 12.65 3.21 -4.48
C CYS A 59 13.27 3.39 -5.89
N ASN A 60 12.71 4.26 -6.71
CA ASN A 60 13.24 4.56 -8.03
C ASN A 60 14.57 5.33 -7.93
N ASP A 61 14.67 6.29 -7.02
CA ASP A 61 15.88 7.09 -6.81
C ASP A 61 17.04 6.24 -6.30
N ASP A 62 16.78 5.28 -5.40
CA ASP A 62 17.80 4.29 -4.99
C ASP A 62 18.30 3.43 -6.16
N PHE A 63 17.41 3.00 -7.06
CA PHE A 63 17.82 2.28 -8.26
C PHE A 63 18.69 3.16 -9.17
N LEU A 64 18.24 4.39 -9.45
CA LEU A 64 18.98 5.32 -10.31
C LEU A 64 20.35 5.67 -9.72
N ASN A 65 20.46 5.80 -8.41
CA ASN A 65 21.74 6.01 -7.74
C ASN A 65 22.67 4.80 -7.90
N TYR A 66 22.14 3.59 -7.74
CA TYR A 66 22.89 2.36 -8.01
C TYR A 66 23.32 2.26 -9.48
N ASP A 67 22.45 2.60 -10.42
CA ASP A 67 22.73 2.50 -11.85
C ASP A 67 23.82 3.50 -12.29
N ARG A 68 23.85 4.70 -11.70
CA ARG A 68 24.89 5.71 -11.93
C ARG A 68 26.23 5.33 -11.34
N THR A 69 26.24 4.79 -10.13
CA THR A 69 27.49 4.53 -9.40
C THR A 69 28.08 3.18 -9.77
N GLN A 70 27.24 2.17 -10.04
CA GLN A 70 27.61 0.77 -10.25
C GLN A 70 28.55 0.20 -9.18
N VAL A 71 28.61 0.82 -8.00
CA VAL A 71 29.50 0.40 -6.92
C VAL A 71 28.87 -0.77 -6.18
N GLY A 72 29.65 -1.85 -6.05
CA GLY A 72 29.29 -3.03 -5.26
C GLY A 72 28.78 -4.21 -6.08
N ARG A 73 28.16 -5.18 -5.40
CA ARG A 73 27.68 -6.41 -6.05
C ARG A 73 26.48 -6.11 -6.96
N PRO A 74 26.45 -6.66 -8.18
CA PRO A 74 25.30 -6.54 -9.06
C PRO A 74 23.98 -6.95 -8.39
N ARG A 75 22.95 -6.13 -8.59
CA ARG A 75 21.60 -6.38 -8.10
C ARG A 75 20.99 -7.57 -8.86
N ALA A 76 20.72 -8.66 -8.15
CA ALA A 76 20.29 -9.93 -8.75
C ALA A 76 18.86 -9.91 -9.36
N TRP A 77 18.03 -8.90 -9.04
CA TRP A 77 16.61 -8.88 -9.41
C TRP A 77 16.24 -7.74 -10.38
N VAL A 78 17.24 -7.14 -11.04
CA VAL A 78 17.04 -6.05 -12.02
C VAL A 78 16.11 -6.47 -13.17
N HIS A 79 16.15 -7.75 -13.55
CA HIS A 79 15.29 -8.31 -14.60
C HIS A 79 13.78 -8.18 -14.33
N LEU A 80 13.34 -7.96 -13.09
CA LEU A 80 11.92 -7.74 -12.76
C LEU A 80 11.49 -6.27 -12.86
N ARG A 81 12.43 -5.33 -12.99
CA ARG A 81 12.13 -3.90 -12.91
C ARG A 81 11.24 -3.42 -14.06
N ASP A 82 11.49 -3.88 -15.28
CA ASP A 82 10.69 -3.49 -16.44
C ASP A 82 9.24 -3.98 -16.35
N GLU A 83 9.04 -5.19 -15.82
CA GLU A 83 7.70 -5.70 -15.56
C GLU A 83 7.01 -4.88 -14.46
N ALA A 84 7.73 -4.55 -13.38
CA ALA A 84 7.22 -3.72 -12.30
C ALA A 84 6.75 -2.35 -12.84
N LEU A 85 7.59 -1.67 -13.62
CA LEU A 85 7.27 -0.38 -14.24
C LEU A 85 6.03 -0.46 -15.14
N LYS A 86 5.96 -1.48 -16.01
CA LYS A 86 4.80 -1.72 -16.89
C LYS A 86 3.51 -1.93 -16.09
N ARG A 87 3.57 -2.66 -14.97
CA ARG A 87 2.41 -2.91 -14.11
C ARG A 87 2.01 -1.68 -13.30
N LEU A 88 2.98 -0.94 -12.76
CA LEU A 88 2.72 0.31 -12.03
C LEU A 88 2.07 1.35 -12.94
N ALA A 89 2.52 1.48 -14.19
CA ALA A 89 1.90 2.37 -15.17
C ALA A 89 0.44 2.01 -15.49
N LYS A 90 0.05 0.74 -15.33
CA LYS A 90 -1.31 0.23 -15.56
C LYS A 90 -2.15 0.12 -14.29
N THR A 91 -1.60 0.48 -13.13
CA THR A 91 -2.27 0.28 -11.84
C THR A 91 -3.48 1.18 -11.71
N LYS A 92 -4.66 0.56 -11.57
CA LYS A 92 -5.93 1.21 -11.29
C LYS A 92 -6.65 0.42 -10.19
N PRO A 93 -7.06 1.06 -9.07
CA PRO A 93 -6.84 2.46 -8.73
C PRO A 93 -5.38 2.76 -8.36
N ALA A 94 -4.87 3.93 -8.76
CA ALA A 94 -3.57 4.44 -8.35
C ALA A 94 -3.72 5.12 -6.98
N ILE A 95 -2.93 4.70 -5.99
CA ILE A 95 -2.93 5.26 -4.64
C ILE A 95 -1.58 5.92 -4.42
N ALA A 96 -1.59 7.22 -4.13
CA ALA A 96 -0.39 7.99 -3.80
C ALA A 96 0.20 7.51 -2.46
N TYR A 97 1.51 7.57 -2.32
CA TYR A 97 2.23 7.15 -1.12
C TYR A 97 1.72 7.86 0.15
N ASP A 98 1.53 9.18 0.10
CA ASP A 98 1.07 9.97 1.25
C ASP A 98 -0.34 9.60 1.71
N ASP A 99 -1.20 9.21 0.75
CA ASP A 99 -2.59 8.81 0.96
C ASP A 99 -2.73 7.34 1.40
N ALA A 100 -1.68 6.54 1.29
CA ALA A 100 -1.76 5.10 1.52
C ALA A 100 -1.79 4.74 3.01
N ILE A 101 -2.75 3.89 3.37
CA ILE A 101 -2.89 3.29 4.71
C ILE A 101 -3.18 1.80 4.61
N GLY A 102 -2.98 1.07 5.72
CA GLY A 102 -3.35 -0.34 5.81
C GLY A 102 -4.82 -0.54 6.18
N ILE A 103 -5.25 -1.80 6.16
CA ILE A 103 -6.61 -2.20 6.58
C ILE A 103 -6.86 -1.88 8.06
N GLY A 104 -5.87 -2.11 8.94
CA GLY A 104 -5.98 -1.79 10.37
C GLY A 104 -6.17 -0.30 10.61
N ASP A 105 -5.40 0.53 9.91
CA ASP A 105 -5.52 2.00 9.95
C ASP A 105 -6.89 2.47 9.42
N ALA A 106 -7.35 1.89 8.32
CA ALA A 106 -8.66 2.18 7.75
C ALA A 106 -9.81 1.83 8.70
N ALA A 107 -9.74 0.66 9.36
CA ALA A 107 -10.72 0.26 10.37
C ALA A 107 -10.79 1.24 11.53
N LYS A 108 -9.63 1.67 12.04
CA LYS A 108 -9.53 2.69 13.09
C LYS A 108 -10.13 4.02 12.64
N LEU A 109 -9.81 4.47 11.43
CA LEU A 109 -10.29 5.74 10.86
C LEU A 109 -11.82 5.76 10.68
N LEU A 110 -12.38 4.64 10.23
CA LEU A 110 -13.81 4.47 9.98
C LEU A 110 -14.60 4.07 11.23
N LYS A 111 -13.91 3.73 12.33
CA LYS A 111 -14.51 3.18 13.57
C LYS A 111 -15.35 1.92 13.30
N VAL A 112 -14.82 1.01 12.49
CA VAL A 112 -15.47 -0.28 12.17
C VAL A 112 -14.49 -1.43 12.38
N HIS A 113 -15.03 -2.63 12.61
CA HIS A 113 -14.24 -3.86 12.59
C HIS A 113 -13.59 -4.07 11.20
N HIS A 114 -12.36 -4.60 11.14
CA HIS A 114 -11.57 -4.73 9.89
C HIS A 114 -12.28 -5.54 8.81
N THR A 115 -13.10 -6.54 9.17
CA THR A 115 -13.90 -7.29 8.19
C THR A 115 -14.90 -6.42 7.43
N ASN A 116 -15.40 -5.34 8.04
CA ASN A 116 -16.29 -4.39 7.36
C ASN A 116 -15.53 -3.51 6.36
N VAL A 117 -14.23 -3.28 6.56
CA VAL A 117 -13.41 -2.54 5.58
C VAL A 117 -13.37 -3.30 4.26
N TYR A 118 -13.16 -4.62 4.29
CA TYR A 118 -13.21 -5.45 3.08
C TYR A 118 -14.57 -5.35 2.37
N LYS A 119 -15.68 -5.39 3.11
CA LYS A 119 -17.03 -5.24 2.55
C LYS A 119 -17.24 -3.87 1.90
N LEU A 120 -16.70 -2.80 2.48
CA LEU A 120 -16.78 -1.46 1.91
C LEU A 120 -15.96 -1.32 0.62
N ILE A 121 -14.81 -2.00 0.56
CA ILE A 121 -13.98 -2.09 -0.65
C ILE A 121 -14.73 -2.87 -1.75
N GLU A 122 -15.27 -4.04 -1.43
CA GLU A 122 -16.06 -4.86 -2.36
C GLU A 122 -17.29 -4.13 -2.88
N ALA A 123 -17.94 -3.33 -2.04
CA ALA A 123 -19.07 -2.48 -2.41
C ALA A 123 -18.68 -1.20 -3.18
N GLY A 124 -17.39 -0.99 -3.47
CA GLY A 124 -16.89 0.19 -4.18
C GLY A 124 -17.04 1.51 -3.40
N LYS A 125 -17.23 1.44 -2.08
CA LYS A 125 -17.34 2.62 -1.20
C LYS A 125 -16.00 3.17 -0.75
N ILE A 126 -14.95 2.33 -0.82
CA ILE A 126 -13.59 2.71 -0.47
C ILE A 126 -12.64 2.19 -1.54
N ILE A 127 -11.69 3.05 -1.92
CA ILE A 127 -10.65 2.74 -2.91
C ILE A 127 -9.52 1.97 -2.22
N ALA A 128 -9.22 0.79 -2.76
CA ALA A 128 -8.06 0.00 -2.36
C ALA A 128 -7.43 -0.69 -3.57
N ARG A 129 -6.16 -1.05 -3.47
CA ARG A 129 -5.46 -1.85 -4.48
C ARG A 129 -4.69 -3.00 -3.85
N CYS A 130 -4.60 -4.09 -4.60
CA CYS A 130 -3.70 -5.20 -4.26
C CYS A 130 -2.34 -4.93 -4.93
N PRO A 131 -1.24 -4.82 -4.17
CA PRO A 131 0.08 -4.68 -4.77
C PRO A 131 0.46 -5.96 -5.52
N TRP A 132 1.15 -5.80 -6.64
CA TRP A 132 1.60 -6.94 -7.43
C TRP A 132 2.61 -7.80 -6.66
N ASN A 133 2.45 -9.12 -6.78
CA ASN A 133 3.37 -10.10 -6.22
C ASN A 133 3.70 -11.17 -7.28
N PRO A 134 4.98 -11.31 -7.71
CA PRO A 134 5.38 -12.30 -8.70
C PRO A 134 5.25 -13.75 -8.21
N ARG A 135 5.17 -13.99 -6.90
CA ARG A 135 5.10 -15.35 -6.32
C ARG A 135 3.69 -15.93 -6.22
N LYS A 136 2.66 -15.23 -6.68
CA LYS A 136 1.23 -15.67 -6.77
C LYS A 136 0.59 -16.32 -5.51
N GLY A 137 1.24 -16.34 -4.34
CA GLY A 137 0.78 -17.10 -3.16
C GLY A 137 0.88 -16.36 -1.81
N GLY A 138 0.77 -15.04 -1.79
CA GLY A 138 0.82 -14.25 -0.55
C GLY A 138 -0.56 -13.90 0.01
N ALA A 139 -0.62 -13.64 1.33
CA ALA A 139 -1.79 -13.04 1.98
C ALA A 139 -2.30 -11.82 1.19
N ARG A 140 -3.63 -11.65 1.14
CA ARG A 140 -4.31 -10.50 0.50
C ARG A 140 -4.01 -9.22 1.27
N ILE A 141 -2.83 -8.66 1.03
CA ILE A 141 -2.45 -7.33 1.49
C ILE A 141 -3.15 -6.32 0.59
N LEU A 142 -3.81 -5.34 1.20
CA LEU A 142 -4.45 -4.24 0.50
C LEU A 142 -3.84 -2.93 0.96
N ILE A 143 -3.51 -2.09 -0.01
CA ILE A 143 -3.19 -0.69 0.21
C ILE A 143 -4.50 0.09 0.02
N VAL A 144 -4.90 0.85 1.04
CA VAL A 144 -6.16 1.59 1.07
C VAL A 144 -5.89 3.07 0.96
N SER A 145 -6.76 3.81 0.26
CA SER A 145 -6.71 5.27 0.18
C SER A 145 -7.35 5.89 1.43
N ARG A 146 -6.58 6.69 2.17
CA ARG A 146 -7.05 7.43 3.34
C ARG A 146 -8.15 8.41 2.97
N SER A 147 -7.94 9.20 1.93
CA SER A 147 -8.89 10.19 1.43
C SER A 147 -10.23 9.56 1.07
N SER A 148 -10.23 8.36 0.49
CA SER A 148 -11.46 7.61 0.21
C SER A 148 -12.17 7.16 1.48
N CYS A 149 -11.45 6.73 2.51
CA CYS A 149 -12.05 6.44 3.82
C CYS A 149 -12.67 7.69 4.47
N GLU A 150 -11.99 8.84 4.41
CA GLU A 150 -12.50 10.10 4.94
C GLU A 150 -13.75 10.57 4.20
N ALA A 151 -13.77 10.47 2.87
CA ALA A 151 -14.93 10.77 2.05
C ALA A 151 -16.12 9.88 2.47
N ASN A 152 -15.90 8.57 2.60
CA ASN A 152 -16.95 7.66 3.05
C ASN A 152 -17.47 8.01 4.45
N ARG A 153 -16.57 8.39 5.38
CA ARG A 153 -16.97 8.83 6.72
C ARG A 153 -17.83 10.10 6.69
N ARG A 154 -17.49 11.08 5.83
CA ARG A 154 -18.28 12.31 5.64
C ARG A 154 -19.66 11.99 5.06
N GLU A 155 -19.74 11.12 4.06
CA GLU A 155 -21.01 10.66 3.47
C GLU A 155 -21.90 9.98 4.52
N VAL A 156 -21.33 9.07 5.32
CA VAL A 156 -22.07 8.37 6.38
C VAL A 156 -22.59 9.37 7.42
N ALA A 157 -21.75 10.32 7.86
CA ALA A 157 -22.17 11.35 8.80
C ALA A 157 -23.32 12.23 8.24
N ALA A 158 -23.25 12.59 6.95
CA ALA A 158 -24.31 13.34 6.28
C ALA A 158 -25.63 12.53 6.18
N LEU A 159 -25.55 11.22 5.96
CA LEU A 159 -26.74 10.35 5.96
C LEU A 159 -27.34 10.21 7.37
N GLU A 160 -26.50 10.15 8.40
CA GLU A 160 -26.95 10.11 9.79
C GLU A 160 -27.63 11.41 10.22
N SER A 161 -27.14 12.58 9.79
CA SER A 161 -27.79 13.87 10.10
C SER A 161 -29.17 14.02 9.45
N VAL A 162 -29.42 13.35 8.32
CA VAL A 162 -30.73 13.34 7.64
C VAL A 162 -31.68 12.30 8.25
N GLY A 163 -31.31 11.65 9.37
CA GLY A 163 -32.16 10.68 10.06
C GLY A 163 -32.26 9.32 9.38
N LYS A 164 -31.55 9.11 8.26
CA LYS A 164 -31.41 7.80 7.61
C LYS A 164 -30.41 6.95 8.42
N LYS A 165 -30.85 6.41 9.55
CA LYS A 165 -30.05 5.46 10.34
C LYS A 165 -29.76 4.23 9.49
N ARG A 166 -28.51 4.05 9.10
CA ARG A 166 -28.02 2.76 8.59
C ARG A 166 -28.09 1.77 9.76
N GLY A 167 -28.71 0.62 9.55
CA GLY A 167 -29.04 -0.34 10.60
C GLY A 167 -27.89 -0.68 11.57
N ARG A 168 -28.30 -0.92 12.83
CA ARG A 168 -27.57 -1.35 14.04
C ARG A 168 -26.08 -0.96 14.14
N LYS A 169 -25.78 0.06 14.96
CA LYS A 169 -24.46 0.32 15.56
C LYS A 169 -23.95 -0.98 16.20
N ARG A 170 -22.92 -1.59 15.62
CA ARG A 170 -22.08 -2.56 16.29
C ARG A 170 -20.79 -1.81 16.62
N TYR A 171 -20.41 -1.82 17.90
CA TYR A 171 -19.24 -1.18 18.52
C TYR A 171 -19.46 0.27 19.00
N ALA A 172 -19.72 0.37 20.31
CA ALA A 172 -19.32 1.46 21.19
C ALA A 172 -18.00 1.06 21.85
#